data_AF-A0AA39V853-F1
#
_entry.id   AF-A0AA39V853-F1
#
_cell.length_a   1.000
_cell.length_b   1.000
_cell.length_c   1.000
_cell.angle_alpha   90.00
_cell.angle_beta   90.00
_cell.angle_gamma   90.00
#
_symmetry.space_group_name_H-M   'P 1'
#
loop_
_entity.id
_entity.type
_entity.pdbx_description
1 polymer ?
#
loop_
_entity_poly.entity_id
_entity_poly.type
_entity_poly.pdbx_seq_one_letter_code
_entity_poly.pdbx_strand_id
1 'polypeptide(L)'
;MSAYLKETLASVPQHLHSFHPPQVGPYLRNVRLPQFQLPQVKLPQTDFQGRATKLHSRNPKAVIIFLVLLLLFFWKDIIYSVGTHVSLPHKAVSAVDDSPIRNSTLGFQDIFVLSLPERGDRRKPLLAAANATNLTLTVLDAIRDRQIPVSDYPEWWGTNGWVPKEGELGCLMSHLRTWRKIIHENISTALIMESDVDWDMRLKDTMVGVGDGVKAIADWPFDPPNHPRDFSKEISPYGDRWDLMWIGHCGTANDGNGRIYSFPDASAPDSEHEWSFGGGPSEGHRPPGTRIVFQMRKTVCTTSYAISNQGARKLEKHFRQANSPIDLKIWADCENDPNLACLSVWPQVISMAESKTNIKHTEGGLSFGHEITEERIVAGNAIQISARVNAHKGTAGDPKKWIWEWINGEKKKEEKKEGE
;
A
#
# COMPACT_ATOMS: atom_id res chain seq x y z
N MET A 1 37.68 -12.28 40.63
CA MET A 1 36.23 -11.99 40.55
C MET A 1 35.66 -12.95 39.52
N SER A 2 35.23 -14.18 39.81
CA SER A 2 34.41 -14.67 40.93
C SER A 2 33.16 -13.82 41.15
N ALA A 3 32.02 -14.52 41.15
CA ALA A 3 30.65 -14.09 41.41
C ALA A 3 29.94 -13.35 40.27
N TYR A 4 29.05 -14.07 39.55
CA TYR A 4 27.62 -13.73 39.43
C TYR A 4 26.89 -14.86 38.69
N LEU A 5 26.78 -16.01 39.36
CA LEU A 5 25.96 -17.13 38.92
C LEU A 5 25.45 -17.84 40.18
N LYS A 6 24.47 -17.20 40.85
CA LYS A 6 23.58 -17.75 41.87
C LYS A 6 22.58 -16.67 42.30
N GLU A 7 21.35 -17.12 42.58
CA GLU A 7 20.15 -16.36 42.97
C GLU A 7 19.39 -15.80 41.75
N THR A 8 18.13 -16.14 41.48
CA THR A 8 17.05 -16.35 42.45
C THR A 8 15.93 -17.19 41.80
N LEU A 9 15.79 -18.44 42.23
CA LEU A 9 14.55 -19.21 42.19
C LEU A 9 13.81 -18.89 43.49
N ALA A 10 12.72 -18.14 43.42
CA ALA A 10 11.58 -18.27 44.34
C ALA A 10 10.50 -17.21 44.07
N SER A 11 9.25 -17.68 44.17
CA SER A 11 7.99 -16.96 44.31
C SER A 11 7.18 -16.75 43.02
N VAL A 12 6.10 -17.54 42.90
CA VAL A 12 4.71 -17.11 42.60
C VAL A 12 3.79 -18.35 42.74
N PRO A 13 2.54 -18.19 43.22
CA PRO A 13 1.84 -19.17 44.05
C PRO A 13 0.99 -20.20 43.29
N GLN A 14 0.66 -21.29 44.00
CA GLN A 14 -0.34 -22.29 43.64
C GLN A 14 -1.75 -21.80 43.97
N HIS A 15 -2.68 -21.87 43.00
CA HIS A 15 -4.08 -22.22 43.25
C HIS A 15 -4.67 -22.94 42.03
N LEU A 16 -5.30 -24.09 42.29
CA LEU A 16 -5.99 -24.97 41.35
C LEU A 16 -7.28 -24.34 40.79
N HIS A 17 -7.65 -24.70 39.55
CA HIS A 17 -8.87 -25.49 39.28
C HIS A 17 -9.01 -25.88 37.79
N SER A 18 -8.91 -27.19 37.54
CA SER A 18 -9.63 -28.05 36.58
C SER A 18 -10.39 -27.45 35.37
N PHE A 19 -10.10 -27.92 34.15
CA PHE A 19 -11.08 -28.34 33.14
C PHE A 19 -10.49 -29.36 32.13
N HIS A 20 -11.23 -30.43 31.85
CA HIS A 20 -10.86 -31.60 31.02
C HIS A 20 -10.88 -31.34 29.49
N PRO A 21 -10.06 -32.05 28.68
CA PRO A 21 -10.30 -32.20 27.25
C PRO A 21 -11.22 -33.40 26.92
N PRO A 22 -11.97 -33.37 25.80
CA PRO A 22 -12.98 -34.37 25.47
C PRO A 22 -12.39 -35.67 24.92
N GLN A 23 -13.13 -36.75 25.17
CA GLN A 23 -12.87 -38.11 24.75
C GLN A 23 -13.12 -38.30 23.25
N VAL A 24 -12.22 -39.01 22.57
CA VAL A 24 -12.45 -39.56 21.22
C VAL A 24 -12.68 -41.07 21.35
N GLY A 25 -13.85 -41.52 20.91
CA GLY A 25 -14.31 -42.91 20.97
C GLY A 25 -13.65 -43.84 19.94
N PRO A 26 -13.95 -45.15 20.02
CA PRO A 26 -13.03 -46.20 19.58
C PRO A 26 -13.47 -46.85 18.27
N TYR A 27 -12.88 -46.46 17.14
CA TYR A 27 -12.91 -47.28 15.93
C TYR A 27 -11.61 -47.06 15.14
N LEU A 28 -10.66 -47.98 15.31
CA LEU A 28 -10.06 -48.76 14.22
C LEU A 28 -9.05 -49.74 14.84
N ARG A 29 -9.48 -51.01 14.85
CA ARG A 29 -8.65 -52.17 15.17
C ARG A 29 -7.65 -52.42 14.03
N ASN A 30 -6.48 -52.93 14.43
CA ASN A 30 -5.56 -53.78 13.67
C ASN A 30 -4.78 -53.14 12.50
N VAL A 31 -3.53 -52.73 12.74
CA VAL A 31 -2.35 -53.18 11.96
C VAL A 31 -1.10 -53.12 12.87
N ARG A 32 -0.31 -54.20 12.93
CA ARG A 32 1.02 -54.24 13.58
C ARG A 32 2.03 -53.44 12.76
N LEU A 33 2.80 -52.56 13.40
CA LEU A 33 4.00 -51.96 12.82
C LEU A 33 5.13 -53.01 12.78
N PRO A 34 5.76 -53.30 11.63
CA PRO A 34 7.00 -54.05 11.59
C PRO A 34 8.18 -53.14 11.95
N GLN A 35 9.07 -53.62 12.83
CA GLN A 35 10.39 -53.03 13.04
C GLN A 35 11.19 -53.17 11.74
N PHE A 36 11.60 -52.05 11.13
CA PHE A 36 12.58 -52.04 10.05
C PHE A 36 13.90 -51.44 10.54
N GLN A 37 14.93 -52.28 10.54
CA GLN A 37 16.32 -51.91 10.75
C GLN A 37 16.83 -51.12 9.53
N LEU A 38 17.56 -50.04 9.78
CA LEU A 38 18.29 -49.29 8.75
C LEU A 38 19.44 -50.15 8.17
N PRO A 39 19.55 -50.33 6.85
CA PRO A 39 20.72 -50.96 6.27
C PRO A 39 21.89 -49.97 6.20
N GLN A 40 23.02 -50.37 6.79
CA GLN A 40 24.33 -49.76 6.55
C GLN A 40 24.82 -50.17 5.16
N VAL A 41 24.76 -49.25 4.19
CA VAL A 41 25.33 -49.47 2.85
C VAL A 41 26.82 -49.12 2.90
N LYS A 42 27.67 -50.14 2.72
CA LYS A 42 29.12 -50.00 2.50
C LYS A 42 29.36 -49.43 1.09
N LEU A 43 30.14 -48.36 1.00
CA LEU A 43 30.69 -47.85 -0.26
C LEU A 43 31.72 -48.86 -0.81
N PRO A 44 31.64 -49.27 -2.08
CA PRO A 44 32.67 -50.11 -2.70
C PRO A 44 33.90 -49.27 -3.06
N GLN A 45 35.07 -49.69 -2.57
CA GLN A 45 36.35 -49.30 -3.17
C GLN A 45 36.54 -50.11 -4.44
N THR A 46 36.59 -49.44 -5.59
CA THR A 46 37.08 -50.03 -6.84
C THR A 46 38.32 -49.30 -7.28
N ASP A 47 39.45 -49.99 -7.18
CA ASP A 47 40.70 -49.71 -7.88
C ASP A 47 40.43 -49.57 -9.38
N PHE A 48 40.86 -48.47 -9.98
CA PHE A 48 40.99 -48.37 -11.43
C PHE A 48 42.38 -47.85 -11.79
N GLN A 49 43.26 -48.79 -12.10
CA GLN A 49 44.53 -48.54 -12.77
C GLN A 49 44.28 -48.00 -14.19
N GLY A 50 44.86 -46.83 -14.46
CA GLY A 50 45.53 -46.47 -15.71
C GLY A 50 44.78 -46.61 -17.06
N ARG A 51 44.24 -45.49 -17.56
CA ARG A 51 44.42 -45.11 -18.97
C ARG A 51 44.34 -43.59 -19.14
N ALA A 52 45.50 -42.94 -19.16
CA ALA A 52 45.63 -41.53 -19.48
C ALA A 52 45.32 -41.31 -20.97
N THR A 53 44.14 -40.76 -21.28
CA THR A 53 43.86 -40.17 -22.58
C THR A 53 44.33 -38.71 -22.56
N LYS A 54 45.42 -38.44 -23.27
CA LYS A 54 45.88 -37.07 -23.58
C LYS A 54 44.75 -36.30 -24.27
N LEU A 55 44.10 -35.37 -23.56
CA LEU A 55 43.28 -34.36 -24.20
C LEU A 55 44.22 -33.34 -24.84
N HIS A 56 44.43 -33.51 -26.14
CA HIS A 56 45.26 -32.63 -26.95
C HIS A 56 44.61 -31.25 -27.01
N SER A 57 45.35 -30.20 -26.66
CA SER A 57 44.95 -28.80 -26.81
C SER A 57 44.52 -28.55 -28.25
N ARG A 58 43.27 -28.16 -28.48
CA ARG A 58 42.86 -27.54 -29.73
C ARG A 58 42.30 -26.16 -29.46
N ASN A 59 43.20 -25.22 -29.71
CA ASN A 59 43.01 -23.79 -29.89
C ASN A 59 42.94 -22.93 -28.60
N PRO A 60 44.07 -22.38 -28.12
CA PRO A 60 44.08 -21.47 -26.96
C PRO A 60 43.20 -20.23 -27.20
N LYS A 61 42.96 -19.84 -28.46
CA LYS A 61 42.05 -18.75 -28.81
C LYS A 61 40.60 -19.07 -28.43
N ALA A 62 40.16 -20.32 -28.54
CA ALA A 62 38.79 -20.70 -28.18
C ALA A 62 38.56 -20.66 -26.66
N VAL A 63 39.58 -21.05 -25.88
CA VAL A 63 39.53 -20.95 -24.40
C VAL A 63 39.52 -19.49 -23.96
N ILE A 64 40.33 -18.64 -24.58
CA ILE A 64 40.35 -17.19 -24.30
C ILE A 64 39.02 -16.55 -24.67
N ILE A 65 38.45 -16.86 -25.85
CA ILE A 65 37.14 -16.34 -26.26
C ILE A 65 36.05 -16.78 -25.28
N PHE A 66 36.05 -18.05 -24.86
CA PHE A 66 35.08 -18.55 -23.88
C PHE A 66 35.21 -17.86 -22.51
N LEU A 67 36.44 -17.61 -22.04
CA LEU A 67 36.69 -16.88 -20.79
C LEU A 67 36.28 -15.39 -20.91
N VAL A 68 36.52 -14.75 -22.06
CA VAL A 68 36.06 -13.37 -22.32
C VAL A 68 34.54 -13.30 -22.39
N LEU A 69 33.88 -14.27 -23.02
CA LEU A 69 32.42 -14.33 -23.06
C LEU A 69 31.82 -14.60 -21.67
N LEU A 70 32.45 -15.45 -20.85
CA LEU A 70 32.08 -15.61 -19.44
C LEU A 70 32.27 -14.32 -18.65
N LEU A 71 33.41 -13.63 -18.83
CA LEU A 71 33.66 -12.34 -18.20
C LEU A 71 32.65 -11.27 -18.63
N LEU A 72 32.26 -11.23 -19.91
CA LEU A 72 31.23 -10.33 -20.42
C LEU A 72 29.83 -10.69 -19.92
N PHE A 73 29.53 -11.99 -19.79
CA PHE A 73 28.27 -12.49 -19.22
C PHE A 73 28.15 -12.08 -17.74
N PHE A 74 29.20 -12.31 -16.95
CA PHE A 74 29.24 -11.89 -15.54
C PHE A 74 29.44 -10.36 -15.37
N TRP A 75 30.07 -9.67 -16.32
CA TRP A 75 30.13 -8.20 -16.34
C TRP A 75 28.75 -7.57 -16.56
N LYS A 76 27.90 -8.23 -17.36
CA LYS A 76 26.52 -7.78 -17.54
C LYS A 76 25.80 -7.78 -16.19
N ASP A 77 25.87 -8.88 -15.44
CA ASP A 77 25.27 -8.99 -14.10
C ASP A 77 25.88 -8.02 -13.08
N ILE A 78 27.19 -7.74 -13.16
CA ILE A 78 27.86 -6.76 -12.29
C ILE A 78 27.41 -5.32 -12.61
N ILE A 79 27.21 -4.95 -13.88
CA ILE A 79 26.74 -3.60 -14.26
C ILE A 79 25.25 -3.43 -13.94
N TYR A 80 24.42 -4.47 -14.08
CA TYR A 80 23.01 -4.41 -13.66
C TYR A 80 22.83 -4.44 -12.13
N SER A 81 23.79 -4.99 -11.37
CA SER A 81 23.78 -4.96 -9.90
C SER A 81 24.33 -3.66 -9.30
N VAL A 82 25.04 -2.83 -10.07
CA VAL A 82 25.37 -1.46 -9.66
C VAL A 82 24.23 -0.55 -10.12
N GLY A 83 23.03 -0.82 -9.58
CA GLY A 83 22.06 0.26 -9.38
C GLY A 83 22.80 1.31 -8.57
N THR A 84 22.98 2.50 -9.13
CA THR A 84 23.66 3.59 -8.43
C THR A 84 22.85 3.92 -7.19
N HIS A 85 23.25 3.38 -6.04
CA HIS A 85 22.82 3.86 -4.73
C HIS A 85 23.32 5.29 -4.60
N VAL A 86 22.56 6.24 -5.15
CA VAL A 86 22.70 7.64 -4.78
C VAL A 86 21.91 7.81 -3.50
N SER A 87 22.47 7.31 -2.39
CA SER A 87 22.12 7.82 -1.07
C SER A 87 22.60 9.26 -1.08
N LEU A 88 21.71 10.19 -1.49
CA LEU A 88 22.01 11.61 -1.41
C LEU A 88 22.34 11.88 0.07
N PRO A 89 23.56 12.34 0.40
CA PRO A 89 23.83 12.77 1.75
C PRO A 89 22.80 13.84 2.09
N HIS A 90 22.24 13.78 3.30
CA HIS A 90 21.50 14.89 3.91
C HIS A 90 22.45 16.10 3.96
N LYS A 91 22.63 16.79 2.82
CA LYS A 91 22.93 18.21 2.84
C LYS A 91 21.73 18.78 3.57
N ALA A 92 21.97 19.45 4.69
CA ALA A 92 20.97 20.23 5.39
C ALA A 92 20.30 21.13 4.35
N VAL A 93 19.18 20.65 3.82
CA VAL A 93 18.27 21.46 3.03
C VAL A 93 17.87 22.52 4.04
N SER A 94 18.24 23.77 3.78
CA SER A 94 17.80 24.90 4.59
C SER A 94 16.32 24.68 4.87
N ALA A 95 15.93 24.66 6.15
CA ALA A 95 14.62 24.22 6.61
C ALA A 95 13.56 24.69 5.61
N VAL A 96 13.10 23.77 4.75
CA VAL A 96 12.11 24.10 3.73
C VAL A 96 10.88 24.48 4.52
N ASP A 97 10.28 25.62 4.21
CA ASP A 97 9.01 26.01 4.82
C ASP A 97 7.99 24.90 4.56
N ASP A 98 7.69 24.14 5.61
CA ASP A 98 6.77 22.99 5.58
C ASP A 98 5.33 23.41 5.91
N SER A 99 5.12 24.69 6.21
CA SER A 99 3.81 25.25 6.52
C SER A 99 2.76 25.04 5.42
N PRO A 100 3.09 25.02 4.10
CA PRO A 100 2.10 24.73 3.07
C PRO A 100 1.53 23.30 3.18
N ILE A 101 2.35 22.31 3.55
CA ILE A 101 1.92 20.91 3.71
C ILE A 101 1.17 20.72 5.04
N ARG A 102 1.48 21.51 6.07
CA ARG A 102 0.84 21.38 7.39
C ARG A 102 -0.56 22.03 7.49
N ASN A 103 -1.05 22.64 6.42
CA ASN A 103 -2.39 23.25 6.38
C ASN A 103 -3.52 22.20 6.45
N SER A 104 -4.78 22.62 6.30
CA SER A 104 -5.93 21.71 6.39
C SER A 104 -6.18 20.88 5.13
N THR A 105 -5.46 21.13 4.04
CA THR A 105 -5.57 20.40 2.77
C THR A 105 -4.30 19.65 2.41
N LEU A 106 -3.36 19.51 3.36
CA LEU A 106 -2.06 18.88 3.17
C LEU A 106 -1.22 19.52 2.06
N GLY A 107 -1.47 20.79 1.71
CA GLY A 107 -0.81 21.47 0.59
C GLY A 107 -1.43 21.18 -0.78
N PHE A 108 -2.48 20.37 -0.87
CA PHE A 108 -3.30 20.23 -2.07
C PHE A 108 -4.33 21.37 -2.16
N GLN A 109 -4.90 21.60 -3.34
CA GLN A 109 -6.00 22.56 -3.47
C GLN A 109 -7.30 22.03 -2.84
N ASP A 110 -7.57 20.72 -2.96
CA ASP A 110 -8.73 20.08 -2.34
C ASP A 110 -8.42 18.63 -1.90
N ILE A 111 -9.17 18.13 -0.92
CA ILE A 111 -9.18 16.73 -0.53
C ILE A 111 -10.57 16.16 -0.78
N PHE A 112 -10.71 15.36 -1.83
CA PHE A 112 -11.97 14.70 -2.17
C PHE A 112 -12.12 13.35 -1.48
N VAL A 113 -13.31 13.10 -0.96
CA VAL A 113 -13.70 11.78 -0.43
C VAL A 113 -14.82 11.22 -1.27
N LEU A 114 -14.59 10.05 -1.87
CA LEU A 114 -15.63 9.30 -2.58
C LEU A 114 -16.38 8.43 -1.57
N SER A 115 -17.67 8.70 -1.42
CA SER A 115 -18.53 7.94 -0.51
C SER A 115 -19.91 7.78 -1.08
N LEU A 116 -20.53 6.62 -0.91
CA LEU A 116 -21.94 6.47 -1.25
C LEU A 116 -22.81 7.32 -0.30
N PRO A 117 -23.85 8.02 -0.80
CA PRO A 117 -24.73 8.88 0.02
C PRO A 117 -25.29 8.21 1.27
N GLU A 118 -25.65 6.94 1.15
CA GLU A 118 -26.25 6.13 2.22
C GLU A 118 -25.23 5.65 3.26
N ARG A 119 -23.91 5.75 3.00
CA ARG A 119 -22.86 5.25 3.90
C ARG A 119 -22.51 6.25 5.01
N GLY A 120 -23.54 6.68 5.74
CA GLY A 120 -23.38 7.53 6.91
C GLY A 120 -22.51 6.88 8.00
N ASP A 121 -22.52 5.54 8.07
CA ASP A 121 -21.65 4.71 8.91
C ASP A 121 -20.16 4.90 8.60
N ARG A 122 -19.79 5.17 7.34
CA ARG A 122 -18.41 5.47 6.92
C ARG A 122 -18.09 6.96 6.97
N ARG A 123 -18.99 7.81 6.49
CA ARG A 123 -18.80 9.27 6.41
C ARG A 123 -18.58 9.91 7.78
N LYS A 124 -19.40 9.56 8.78
CA LYS A 124 -19.34 10.17 10.11
C LYS A 124 -17.99 9.96 10.81
N PRO A 125 -17.48 8.72 11.00
CA PRO A 125 -16.18 8.51 11.63
C PRO A 125 -15.03 9.11 10.83
N LEU A 126 -15.11 9.12 9.49
CA LEU A 126 -14.12 9.78 8.63
C LEU A 126 -14.07 11.29 8.88
N LEU A 127 -15.24 11.96 8.93
CA LEU A 127 -15.31 13.40 9.20
C LEU A 127 -14.84 13.73 10.64
N ALA A 128 -15.10 12.85 11.60
CA ALA A 128 -14.55 12.98 12.95
C ALA A 128 -13.02 12.88 12.96
N ALA A 129 -12.44 11.91 12.24
CA ALA A 129 -10.99 11.79 12.05
C ALA A 129 -10.39 13.02 11.38
N ALA A 130 -11.06 13.56 10.36
CA ALA A 130 -10.66 14.79 9.68
C ALA A 130 -10.61 15.97 10.66
N ASN A 131 -11.66 16.15 11.46
CA ASN A 131 -11.70 17.21 12.47
C ASN A 131 -10.59 17.05 13.51
N ALA A 132 -10.35 15.81 13.99
CA ALA A 132 -9.31 15.52 14.97
C ALA A 132 -7.87 15.79 14.45
N THR A 133 -7.68 15.73 13.13
CA THR A 133 -6.39 15.99 12.47
C THR A 133 -6.35 17.34 11.74
N ASN A 134 -7.37 18.19 11.93
CA ASN A 134 -7.54 19.48 11.27
C ASN A 134 -7.39 19.39 9.75
N LEU A 135 -8.19 18.51 9.13
CA LEU A 135 -8.32 18.36 7.69
C LEU A 135 -9.68 18.87 7.21
N THR A 136 -9.68 19.54 6.07
CA THR A 136 -10.87 19.96 5.34
C THR A 136 -11.12 18.97 4.21
N LEU A 137 -12.26 18.27 4.26
CA LEU A 137 -12.63 17.25 3.27
C LEU A 137 -13.86 17.70 2.48
N THR A 138 -13.82 17.51 1.17
CA THR A 138 -14.95 17.67 0.26
C THR A 138 -15.52 16.30 -0.09
N VAL A 139 -16.67 15.96 0.47
CA VAL A 139 -17.33 14.67 0.18
C VAL A 139 -18.02 14.76 -1.17
N LEU A 140 -17.68 13.84 -2.07
CA LEU A 140 -18.35 13.63 -3.35
C LEU A 140 -19.17 12.35 -3.29
N ASP A 141 -20.41 12.44 -3.76
CA ASP A 141 -21.31 11.29 -3.82
C ASP A 141 -20.83 10.31 -4.89
N ALA A 142 -20.35 9.15 -4.43
CA ALA A 142 -20.08 8.00 -5.29
C ALA A 142 -21.40 7.42 -5.81
N ILE A 143 -21.34 6.73 -6.94
CA ILE A 143 -22.50 6.14 -7.59
C ILE A 143 -22.40 4.63 -7.66
N ARG A 144 -23.55 3.97 -7.60
CA ARG A 144 -23.65 2.54 -7.87
C ARG A 144 -23.85 2.27 -9.35
N ASP A 145 -23.45 1.08 -9.78
CA ASP A 145 -23.67 0.55 -11.13
C ASP A 145 -25.11 0.77 -11.60
N ARG A 146 -26.08 0.38 -10.77
CA ARG A 146 -27.52 0.50 -11.03
C ARG A 146 -28.04 1.94 -11.19
N GLN A 147 -27.29 2.94 -10.74
CA GLN A 147 -27.68 4.35 -10.82
C GLN A 147 -27.11 5.04 -12.05
N ILE A 148 -26.26 4.37 -12.83
CA ILE A 148 -25.67 4.91 -14.04
C ILE A 148 -26.67 4.68 -15.17
N PRO A 149 -27.22 5.73 -15.80
CA PRO A 149 -28.04 5.58 -16.99
C PRO A 149 -27.24 4.88 -18.09
N VAL A 150 -27.88 4.00 -18.86
CA VAL A 150 -27.21 3.32 -19.99
C VAL A 150 -26.66 4.33 -21.01
N SER A 151 -27.30 5.50 -21.16
CA SER A 151 -26.80 6.60 -21.99
C SER A 151 -25.47 7.18 -21.52
N ASP A 152 -25.15 7.02 -20.23
CA ASP A 152 -23.93 7.52 -19.61
C ASP A 152 -22.83 6.45 -19.58
N TYR A 153 -23.11 5.25 -20.11
CA TYR A 153 -22.10 4.21 -20.24
C TYR A 153 -21.02 4.68 -21.19
N PRO A 154 -19.73 4.49 -20.83
CA PRO A 154 -18.64 4.81 -21.73
C PRO A 154 -18.79 4.07 -23.07
N GLU A 155 -18.36 4.68 -24.17
CA GLU A 155 -18.50 4.08 -25.52
C GLU A 155 -17.87 2.68 -25.64
N TRP A 156 -16.84 2.41 -24.83
CA TRP A 156 -16.16 1.12 -24.80
C TRP A 156 -16.91 0.03 -24.02
N TRP A 157 -18.02 0.38 -23.34
CA TRP A 157 -18.80 -0.55 -22.53
C TRP A 157 -19.25 -1.78 -23.36
N GLY A 158 -18.84 -2.97 -22.91
CA GLY A 158 -19.17 -4.23 -23.58
C GLY A 158 -18.41 -4.50 -24.89
N THR A 159 -17.45 -3.65 -25.27
CA THR A 159 -16.73 -3.78 -26.56
C THR A 159 -15.31 -4.31 -26.43
N ASN A 160 -14.70 -4.18 -25.24
CA ASN A 160 -13.29 -4.51 -24.99
C ASN A 160 -13.09 -5.83 -24.22
N GLY A 161 -14.14 -6.62 -24.06
CA GLY A 161 -14.10 -7.94 -23.41
C GLY A 161 -14.02 -7.90 -21.87
N TRP A 162 -13.94 -6.74 -21.24
CA TRP A 162 -14.05 -6.61 -19.79
C TRP A 162 -15.53 -6.55 -19.38
N VAL A 163 -15.91 -7.45 -18.47
CA VAL A 163 -17.23 -7.45 -17.83
C VAL A 163 -16.99 -7.12 -16.36
N PRO A 164 -17.32 -5.89 -15.91
CA PRO A 164 -17.07 -5.52 -14.53
C PRO A 164 -17.91 -6.34 -13.57
N LYS A 165 -17.32 -6.66 -12.42
CA LYS A 165 -18.07 -7.20 -11.28
C LYS A 165 -18.94 -6.11 -10.69
N GLU A 166 -19.90 -6.53 -9.85
CA GLU A 166 -20.75 -5.60 -9.11
C GLU A 166 -19.92 -4.57 -8.36
N GLY A 167 -20.21 -3.29 -8.61
CA GLY A 167 -19.57 -2.16 -7.95
C GLY A 167 -18.35 -1.60 -8.67
N GLU A 168 -17.70 -2.38 -9.55
CA GLU A 168 -16.49 -1.94 -10.26
C GLU A 168 -16.80 -0.79 -11.23
N LEU A 169 -17.97 -0.82 -11.90
CA LEU A 169 -18.39 0.26 -12.78
C LEU A 169 -18.69 1.54 -11.97
N GLY A 170 -19.41 1.42 -10.86
CA GLY A 170 -19.74 2.53 -9.97
C GLY A 170 -18.49 3.19 -9.40
N CYS A 171 -17.51 2.38 -8.98
CA CYS A 171 -16.19 2.83 -8.56
C CYS A 171 -15.50 3.63 -9.67
N LEU A 172 -15.34 3.02 -10.85
CA LEU A 172 -14.69 3.65 -12.01
C LEU A 172 -15.35 4.99 -12.36
N MET A 173 -16.68 5.02 -12.46
CA MET A 173 -17.40 6.22 -12.85
C MET A 173 -17.35 7.32 -11.78
N SER A 174 -17.27 6.94 -10.50
CA SER A 174 -17.07 7.91 -9.40
C SER A 174 -15.72 8.61 -9.50
N HIS A 175 -14.64 7.86 -9.78
CA HIS A 175 -13.31 8.45 -10.03
C HIS A 175 -13.28 9.30 -11.31
N LEU A 176 -13.86 8.81 -12.41
CA LEU A 176 -13.90 9.55 -13.68
C LEU A 176 -14.65 10.89 -13.54
N ARG A 177 -15.79 10.91 -12.83
CA ARG A 177 -16.52 12.16 -12.53
C ARG A 177 -15.68 13.12 -11.69
N THR A 178 -14.90 12.61 -10.75
CA THR A 178 -14.00 13.41 -9.92
C THR A 178 -12.87 14.02 -10.75
N TRP A 179 -12.25 13.26 -11.66
CA TRP A 179 -11.25 13.81 -12.57
C TRP A 179 -11.84 14.88 -13.49
N ARG A 180 -13.04 14.66 -14.04
CA ARG A 180 -13.75 15.66 -14.83
C ARG A 180 -14.03 16.94 -14.04
N LYS A 181 -14.42 16.83 -12.77
CA LYS A 181 -14.55 17.97 -11.86
C LYS A 181 -13.23 18.73 -11.71
N ILE A 182 -12.13 18.03 -11.41
CA ILE A 182 -10.78 18.62 -11.31
C ILE A 182 -10.41 19.39 -12.58
N ILE A 183 -10.67 18.79 -13.74
CA ILE A 183 -10.39 19.38 -15.06
C ILE A 183 -11.25 20.61 -15.32
N HIS A 184 -12.56 20.52 -15.10
CA HIS A 184 -13.54 21.57 -15.42
C HIS A 184 -13.40 22.78 -14.49
N GLU A 185 -13.12 22.54 -13.21
CA GLU A 185 -12.94 23.59 -12.20
C GLU A 185 -11.49 24.09 -12.11
N ASN A 186 -10.60 23.56 -12.95
CA ASN A 186 -9.19 23.91 -12.99
C ASN A 186 -8.50 23.79 -11.62
N ILE A 187 -8.83 22.72 -10.87
CA ILE A 187 -8.19 22.39 -9.60
C ILE A 187 -6.76 21.91 -9.88
N SER A 188 -5.76 22.58 -9.32
CA SER A 188 -4.34 22.33 -9.62
C SER A 188 -3.87 20.96 -9.15
N THR A 189 -4.19 20.61 -7.91
CA THR A 189 -3.87 19.32 -7.29
C THR A 189 -4.97 18.90 -6.33
N ALA A 190 -5.24 17.60 -6.24
CA ALA A 190 -6.21 17.07 -5.29
C ALA A 190 -5.72 15.75 -4.69
N LEU A 191 -6.03 15.52 -3.42
CA LEU A 191 -5.97 14.20 -2.80
C LEU A 191 -7.34 13.54 -2.90
N ILE A 192 -7.43 12.36 -3.48
CA ILE A 192 -8.68 11.59 -3.61
C ILE A 192 -8.58 10.39 -2.66
N MET A 193 -9.59 10.20 -1.82
CA MET A 193 -9.68 9.11 -0.85
C MET A 193 -11.03 8.38 -0.96
N GLU A 194 -11.04 7.09 -0.68
CA GLU A 194 -12.28 6.32 -0.47
C GLU A 194 -12.81 6.55 0.96
N SER A 195 -14.09 6.28 1.21
CA SER A 195 -14.71 6.58 2.52
C SER A 195 -14.44 5.58 3.63
N ASP A 196 -13.78 4.47 3.34
CA ASP A 196 -13.36 3.41 4.28
C ASP A 196 -11.88 3.49 4.66
N VAL A 197 -11.27 4.67 4.56
CA VAL A 197 -9.85 4.88 4.92
C VAL A 197 -9.62 5.41 6.33
N ASP A 198 -8.43 5.17 6.86
CA ASP A 198 -7.92 5.75 8.10
C ASP A 198 -6.45 6.21 7.91
N TRP A 199 -5.95 6.98 8.86
CA TRP A 199 -4.57 7.47 8.87
C TRP A 199 -4.04 7.62 10.30
N ASP A 200 -2.71 7.79 10.42
CA ASP A 200 -2.09 8.11 11.70
C ASP A 200 -2.40 9.57 12.10
N MET A 201 -2.62 9.83 13.39
CA MET A 201 -2.78 11.20 13.94
C MET A 201 -1.64 12.16 13.55
N ARG A 202 -0.46 11.62 13.20
CA ARG A 202 0.73 12.35 12.73
C ARG A 202 0.77 12.56 11.21
N LEU A 203 -0.34 12.38 10.49
CA LEU A 203 -0.42 12.44 9.02
C LEU A 203 0.35 13.62 8.40
N LYS A 204 0.25 14.81 8.99
CA LYS A 204 0.93 16.01 8.47
C LYS A 204 2.46 15.89 8.48
N ASP A 205 3.04 15.28 9.52
CA ASP A 205 4.48 15.05 9.60
C ASP A 205 4.93 14.06 8.52
N THR A 206 4.18 12.99 8.32
CA THR A 206 4.43 12.02 7.25
C THR A 206 4.36 12.67 5.87
N MET A 207 3.36 13.50 5.61
CA MET A 207 3.20 14.17 4.32
C MET A 207 4.30 15.19 4.02
N VAL A 208 4.91 15.81 5.04
CA VAL A 208 6.11 16.65 4.85
C VAL A 208 7.26 15.82 4.27
N GLY A 209 7.52 14.65 4.87
CA GLY A 209 8.54 13.73 4.35
C GLY A 209 8.23 13.18 2.95
N VAL A 210 6.95 12.94 2.65
CA VAL A 210 6.50 12.60 1.29
C VAL A 210 6.82 13.75 0.32
N GLY A 211 6.52 15.00 0.68
CA GLY A 211 6.84 16.17 -0.13
C GLY A 211 8.32 16.28 -0.46
N ASP A 212 9.19 16.09 0.53
CA ASP A 212 10.63 16.09 0.32
C ASP A 212 11.10 14.96 -0.61
N GLY A 213 10.53 13.77 -0.45
CA GLY A 213 10.83 12.65 -1.33
C GLY A 213 10.39 12.88 -2.78
N VAL A 214 9.17 13.40 -2.99
CA VAL A 214 8.64 13.70 -4.33
C VAL A 214 9.53 14.72 -5.04
N LYS A 215 9.84 15.86 -4.39
CA LYS A 215 10.74 16.88 -4.96
C LYS A 215 12.14 16.34 -5.27
N ALA A 216 12.61 15.33 -4.54
CA ALA A 216 13.92 14.73 -4.77
C ALA A 216 13.95 13.78 -5.99
N ILE A 217 12.83 13.12 -6.32
CA ILE A 217 12.80 12.02 -7.30
C ILE A 217 11.96 12.25 -8.54
N ALA A 218 10.99 13.17 -8.52
CA ALA A 218 10.08 13.45 -9.64
C ALA A 218 10.78 13.98 -10.91
N ASP A 219 12.09 14.22 -10.84
CA ASP A 219 12.96 14.72 -11.90
C ASP A 219 13.26 13.68 -13.02
N TRP A 220 12.80 12.42 -12.90
CA TRP A 220 13.20 11.32 -13.79
C TRP A 220 12.07 10.81 -14.70
N PRO A 221 12.21 10.75 -16.05
CA PRO A 221 13.34 11.17 -16.90
C PRO A 221 13.02 12.47 -17.67
N PHE A 222 12.29 13.41 -17.08
CA PHE A 222 11.76 14.58 -17.80
C PHE A 222 12.73 15.76 -17.90
N ASP A 223 13.88 15.72 -17.23
CA ASP A 223 14.90 16.75 -17.37
C ASP A 223 15.98 16.38 -18.40
N PRO A 224 16.09 17.12 -19.53
CA PRO A 224 17.35 17.14 -20.25
C PRO A 224 18.44 17.67 -19.30
N PRO A 225 19.66 17.10 -19.32
CA PRO A 225 20.73 17.35 -18.33
C PRO A 225 21.19 18.82 -18.19
N ASN A 226 20.66 19.75 -18.97
CA ASN A 226 21.12 21.13 -19.10
C ASN A 226 20.06 22.21 -18.79
N HIS A 227 18.97 21.90 -18.09
CA HIS A 227 18.06 22.93 -17.57
C HIS A 227 18.15 23.00 -16.03
N PRO A 228 18.81 24.02 -15.46
CA PRO A 228 18.89 24.15 -14.00
C PRO A 228 17.50 24.38 -13.40
N ARG A 229 17.24 23.68 -12.29
CA ARG A 229 15.98 23.72 -11.54
C ARG A 229 15.62 25.14 -11.12
N ASP A 230 14.41 25.57 -11.44
CA ASP A 230 13.83 26.83 -10.97
C ASP A 230 12.63 26.55 -10.06
N PHE A 231 12.93 26.16 -8.82
CA PHE A 231 11.92 25.90 -7.78
C PHE A 231 11.05 27.12 -7.47
N SER A 232 11.45 28.33 -7.90
CA SER A 232 10.64 29.54 -7.69
C SER A 232 9.35 29.57 -8.52
N LYS A 233 9.22 28.65 -9.48
CA LYS A 233 8.04 28.51 -10.35
C LYS A 233 7.10 27.39 -9.95
N GLU A 234 7.51 26.52 -9.02
CA GLU A 234 6.67 25.43 -8.56
C GLU A 234 5.58 25.97 -7.62
N ILE A 235 4.34 25.57 -7.88
CA ILE A 235 3.15 26.04 -7.14
C ILE A 235 2.82 25.05 -6.03
N SER A 236 2.91 23.75 -6.32
CA SER A 236 2.65 22.69 -5.35
C SER A 236 3.84 22.53 -4.38
N PRO A 237 3.59 22.35 -3.07
CA PRO A 237 4.67 22.06 -2.12
C PRO A 237 5.29 20.67 -2.29
N TYR A 238 4.69 19.83 -3.13
CA TYR A 238 5.24 18.54 -3.58
C TYR A 238 6.04 18.68 -4.89
N GLY A 239 6.21 19.89 -5.42
CA GLY A 239 6.64 20.14 -6.80
C GLY A 239 5.52 19.88 -7.81
N ASP A 240 5.74 20.25 -9.07
CA ASP A 240 4.71 20.18 -10.14
C ASP A 240 5.00 19.07 -11.19
N ARG A 241 6.01 18.23 -10.94
CA ARG A 241 6.52 17.24 -11.92
C ARG A 241 6.04 15.81 -11.67
N TRP A 242 4.82 15.68 -11.18
CA TRP A 242 4.15 14.41 -10.98
C TRP A 242 2.71 14.49 -11.51
N ASP A 243 2.21 13.36 -11.99
CA ASP A 243 0.83 13.24 -12.47
C ASP A 243 -0.05 12.60 -11.40
N LEU A 244 0.47 11.54 -10.75
CA LEU A 244 -0.25 10.79 -9.74
C LEU A 244 0.70 10.26 -8.68
N MET A 245 0.28 10.31 -7.41
CA MET A 245 1.02 9.74 -6.28
C MET A 245 0.10 8.84 -5.47
N TRP A 246 0.39 7.54 -5.39
CA TRP A 246 -0.32 6.67 -4.46
C TRP A 246 0.12 6.97 -3.03
N ILE A 247 -0.85 7.38 -2.21
CA ILE A 247 -0.67 7.68 -0.78
C ILE A 247 -1.23 6.52 0.07
N GLY A 248 -2.24 5.83 -0.45
CA GLY A 248 -2.86 4.65 0.14
C GLY A 248 -3.15 3.58 -0.90
N HIS A 249 -2.68 2.36 -0.63
CA HIS A 249 -2.77 1.22 -1.55
C HIS A 249 -2.80 -0.10 -0.76
N CYS A 250 -3.22 -1.20 -1.41
CA CYS A 250 -3.11 -2.54 -0.83
C CYS A 250 -1.75 -3.19 -1.11
N GLY A 251 -1.05 -2.72 -2.14
CA GLY A 251 0.30 -3.14 -2.45
C GLY A 251 0.90 -2.31 -3.55
N THR A 252 2.22 -2.11 -3.48
CA THR A 252 2.98 -1.30 -4.42
C THR A 252 4.38 -1.87 -4.60
N ALA A 253 4.95 -1.71 -5.78
CA ALA A 253 6.32 -2.11 -6.09
C ALA A 253 6.91 -1.27 -7.22
N ASN A 254 8.24 -1.25 -7.27
CA ASN A 254 9.03 -0.83 -8.43
C ASN A 254 9.59 -2.07 -9.17
N ASP A 255 10.28 -1.83 -10.28
CA ASP A 255 10.98 -2.85 -11.08
C ASP A 255 12.45 -3.02 -10.65
N GLY A 256 12.86 -2.46 -9.51
CA GLY A 256 14.26 -2.36 -9.09
C GLY A 256 15.07 -1.27 -9.78
N ASN A 257 14.47 -0.56 -10.73
CA ASN A 257 15.06 0.63 -11.35
C ASN A 257 14.34 1.89 -10.86
N GLY A 258 15.01 3.03 -11.01
CA GLY A 258 14.48 4.34 -10.63
C GLY A 258 14.98 4.82 -9.26
N ARG A 259 14.63 6.06 -8.93
CA ARG A 259 15.07 6.70 -7.70
C ARG A 259 14.15 6.34 -6.54
N ILE A 260 14.76 6.10 -5.39
CA ILE A 260 14.08 5.92 -4.11
C ILE A 260 14.59 6.99 -3.16
N TYR A 261 13.67 7.60 -2.42
CA TYR A 261 13.99 8.53 -1.36
C TYR A 261 13.48 8.00 -0.03
N SER A 262 14.37 7.77 0.93
CA SER A 262 14.05 7.30 2.27
C SER A 262 14.08 8.46 3.26
N PHE A 263 13.07 8.56 4.12
CA PHE A 263 12.96 9.61 5.13
C PHE A 263 12.47 9.05 6.49
N PRO A 264 12.91 9.62 7.63
CA PRO A 264 12.43 9.21 8.93
C PRO A 264 10.94 9.54 9.13
N ASP A 265 10.19 8.58 9.65
CA ASP A 265 8.78 8.73 10.00
C ASP A 265 8.46 7.84 11.20
N ALA A 266 8.18 8.48 12.34
CA ALA A 266 7.84 7.80 13.58
C ALA A 266 6.47 7.08 13.55
N SER A 267 5.64 7.34 12.54
CA SER A 267 4.37 6.63 12.30
C SER A 267 4.49 5.39 11.42
N ALA A 268 5.65 5.19 10.79
CA ALA A 268 5.85 4.04 9.92
C ALA A 268 5.77 2.73 10.73
N PRO A 269 5.03 1.71 10.28
CA PRO A 269 4.96 0.42 10.98
C PRO A 269 6.35 -0.24 11.08
N ASP A 270 6.54 -1.15 12.02
CA ASP A 270 7.75 -1.98 12.04
C ASP A 270 7.72 -3.00 10.90
N SER A 271 8.88 -3.35 10.34
CA SER A 271 9.01 -4.22 9.15
C SER A 271 8.38 -5.60 9.31
N GLU A 272 8.24 -6.10 10.54
CA GLU A 272 7.57 -7.39 10.82
C GLU A 272 6.04 -7.34 10.62
N HIS A 273 5.46 -6.14 10.61
CA HIS A 273 4.03 -5.91 10.41
C HIS A 273 3.72 -5.32 9.02
N GLU A 274 4.73 -5.13 8.18
CA GLU A 274 4.58 -4.58 6.83
C GLU A 274 4.05 -5.65 5.86
N TRP A 275 2.73 -5.74 5.73
CA TRP A 275 2.11 -6.52 4.66
C TRP A 275 1.84 -5.64 3.43
N SER A 276 2.30 -6.09 2.26
CA SER A 276 1.97 -5.51 0.95
C SER A 276 1.54 -6.63 0.02
N PHE A 277 0.39 -6.46 -0.63
CA PHE A 277 0.01 -7.32 -1.73
C PHE A 277 1.11 -7.31 -2.81
N GLY A 278 1.58 -8.49 -3.23
CA GLY A 278 2.60 -8.62 -4.27
C GLY A 278 4.05 -8.39 -3.84
N GLY A 279 4.37 -8.27 -2.55
CA GLY A 279 5.75 -8.37 -2.04
C GLY A 279 6.52 -7.07 -1.83
N GLY A 280 5.87 -5.91 -1.92
CA GLY A 280 6.49 -4.60 -1.68
C GLY A 280 7.54 -4.20 -2.73
N PRO A 281 8.15 -3.01 -2.60
CA PRO A 281 9.23 -2.58 -3.48
C PRO A 281 10.50 -3.44 -3.30
N SER A 282 11.31 -3.57 -4.35
CA SER A 282 12.46 -4.48 -4.41
C SER A 282 13.55 -4.18 -3.37
N GLU A 283 13.58 -2.97 -2.82
CA GLU A 283 14.42 -2.58 -1.68
C GLU A 283 13.72 -2.84 -0.34
N GLY A 284 13.06 -4.01 -0.19
CA GLY A 284 12.24 -4.37 0.96
C GLY A 284 12.93 -4.37 2.35
N HIS A 285 14.19 -3.95 2.44
CA HIS A 285 14.86 -3.64 3.70
C HIS A 285 14.94 -2.13 3.91
N ARG A 286 13.85 -1.57 4.41
CA ARG A 286 13.78 -0.21 4.92
C ARG A 286 14.27 -0.17 6.37
N PRO A 287 15.11 0.79 6.80
CA PRO A 287 15.45 0.96 8.21
C PRO A 287 14.19 1.23 9.05
N PRO A 288 14.01 0.65 10.26
CA PRO A 288 12.84 0.93 11.11
C PRO A 288 12.55 2.43 11.30
N GLY A 289 11.27 2.81 11.39
CA GLY A 289 10.87 4.22 11.59
C GLY A 289 11.19 5.17 10.43
N THR A 290 11.05 4.73 9.19
CA THR A 290 11.24 5.49 7.96
C THR A 290 10.09 5.19 6.98
N ARG A 291 9.94 5.97 5.92
CA ARG A 291 9.16 5.60 4.73
C ARG A 291 10.00 5.87 3.51
N ILE A 292 9.59 5.30 2.38
CA ILE A 292 10.21 5.57 1.09
C ILE A 292 9.21 6.14 0.10
N VAL A 293 9.64 7.10 -0.71
CA VAL A 293 8.95 7.55 -1.93
C VAL A 293 9.74 7.02 -3.12
N PHE A 294 9.06 6.50 -4.13
CA PHE A 294 9.72 5.93 -5.31
C PHE A 294 8.84 6.00 -6.55
N GLN A 295 9.46 5.85 -7.72
CA GLN A 295 8.74 5.70 -8.99
C GLN A 295 8.00 4.36 -9.00
N MET A 296 6.68 4.40 -9.05
CA MET A 296 5.89 3.16 -9.04
C MET A 296 5.95 2.45 -10.38
N ARG A 297 5.88 1.12 -10.33
CA ARG A 297 5.69 0.26 -11.51
C ARG A 297 4.47 -0.62 -11.39
N LYS A 298 4.13 -1.02 -10.16
CA LYS A 298 2.96 -1.83 -9.83
C LYS A 298 2.30 -1.25 -8.62
N THR A 299 0.99 -1.02 -8.66
CA THR A 299 0.22 -0.63 -7.47
C THR A 299 -1.22 -1.08 -7.64
N VAL A 300 -1.88 -1.44 -6.54
CA VAL A 300 -3.28 -1.88 -6.52
C VAL A 300 -4.05 -1.20 -5.40
N CYS A 301 -5.37 -1.14 -5.58
CA CYS A 301 -6.29 -0.32 -4.80
C CYS A 301 -6.15 1.19 -5.03
N THR A 302 -7.29 1.87 -4.96
CA THR A 302 -7.43 3.33 -5.07
C THR A 302 -7.81 4.00 -3.75
N THR A 303 -7.55 3.30 -2.64
CA THR A 303 -7.82 3.72 -1.26
C THR A 303 -7.49 5.19 -1.05
N SER A 304 -6.30 5.63 -1.49
CA SER A 304 -5.98 7.05 -1.58
C SER A 304 -4.88 7.35 -2.61
N TYR A 305 -5.06 8.39 -3.42
CA TYR A 305 -4.00 8.92 -4.30
C TYR A 305 -4.14 10.43 -4.51
N ALA A 306 -3.01 11.10 -4.64
CA ALA A 306 -2.95 12.48 -5.10
C ALA A 306 -2.86 12.53 -6.63
N ILE A 307 -3.47 13.54 -7.23
CA ILE A 307 -3.46 13.74 -8.69
C ILE A 307 -3.32 15.23 -9.03
N SER A 308 -2.51 15.55 -10.03
CA SER A 308 -2.41 16.90 -10.58
C SER A 308 -3.49 17.14 -11.65
N ASN A 309 -3.79 18.39 -11.98
CA ASN A 309 -4.74 18.70 -13.07
C ASN A 309 -4.30 18.04 -14.38
N GLN A 310 -3.00 18.08 -14.67
CA GLN A 310 -2.42 17.44 -15.84
C GLN A 310 -2.58 15.92 -15.78
N GLY A 311 -2.29 15.30 -14.64
CA GLY A 311 -2.51 13.88 -14.42
C GLY A 311 -3.97 13.47 -14.65
N ALA A 312 -4.92 14.26 -14.14
CA ALA A 312 -6.34 14.04 -14.36
C ALA A 312 -6.72 14.08 -15.85
N ARG A 313 -6.17 15.02 -16.62
CA ARG A 313 -6.39 15.08 -18.09
C ARG A 313 -5.81 13.88 -18.82
N LYS A 314 -4.59 13.47 -18.45
CA LYS A 314 -3.93 12.30 -19.06
C LYS A 314 -4.72 11.02 -18.75
N LEU A 315 -5.11 10.80 -17.50
CA LEU A 315 -5.90 9.63 -17.10
C LEU A 315 -7.31 9.66 -17.69
N GLU A 316 -8.03 10.80 -17.73
CA GLU A 316 -9.35 10.88 -18.40
C GLU A 316 -9.27 10.39 -19.85
N LYS A 317 -8.22 10.79 -20.57
CA LYS A 317 -7.97 10.36 -21.95
C LYS A 317 -7.75 8.86 -22.04
N HIS A 318 -6.89 8.31 -21.18
CA HIS A 318 -6.62 6.86 -21.12
C HIS A 318 -7.86 6.04 -20.77
N PHE A 319 -8.78 6.60 -19.98
CA PHE A 319 -10.01 5.94 -19.55
C PHE A 319 -11.13 5.94 -20.59
N ARG A 320 -10.94 6.61 -21.73
CA ARG A 320 -11.81 6.43 -22.91
C ARG A 320 -11.67 5.04 -23.56
N GLN A 321 -10.84 4.16 -23.01
CA GLN A 321 -10.66 2.78 -23.46
C GLN A 321 -10.47 1.82 -22.27
N ALA A 322 -11.07 2.11 -21.11
CA ALA A 322 -10.83 1.32 -19.90
C ALA A 322 -11.35 -0.13 -20.04
N ASN A 323 -10.45 -1.10 -19.83
CA ASN A 323 -10.65 -2.53 -20.08
C ASN A 323 -10.38 -3.39 -18.84
N SER A 324 -10.38 -2.76 -17.67
CA SER A 324 -10.11 -3.37 -16.37
C SER A 324 -10.62 -2.45 -15.26
N PRO A 325 -10.74 -2.95 -14.01
CA PRO A 325 -11.06 -2.12 -12.85
C PRO A 325 -10.13 -0.89 -12.74
N ILE A 326 -10.64 0.18 -12.14
CA ILE A 326 -9.99 1.50 -12.06
C ILE A 326 -8.55 1.44 -11.58
N ASP A 327 -8.26 0.67 -10.53
CA ASP A 327 -6.94 0.56 -9.94
C ASP A 327 -5.95 -0.15 -10.86
N LEU A 328 -6.36 -1.28 -11.45
CA LEU A 328 -5.56 -2.02 -12.44
C LEU A 328 -5.31 -1.21 -13.70
N LYS A 329 -6.30 -0.41 -14.13
CA LYS A 329 -6.16 0.44 -15.31
C LYS A 329 -5.19 1.60 -15.05
N ILE A 330 -5.29 2.30 -13.90
CA ILE A 330 -4.33 3.36 -13.56
C ILE A 330 -2.91 2.77 -13.43
N TRP A 331 -2.77 1.60 -12.79
CA TRP A 331 -1.48 0.90 -12.77
C TRP A 331 -0.96 0.66 -14.19
N ALA A 332 -1.73 -0.02 -15.04
CA ALA A 332 -1.31 -0.32 -16.40
C ALA A 332 -0.91 0.96 -17.17
N ASP A 333 -1.63 2.06 -16.99
CA ASP A 333 -1.32 3.34 -17.63
C ASP A 333 -0.01 3.92 -17.11
N CYS A 334 0.20 3.94 -15.79
CA CYS A 334 1.45 4.39 -15.18
C CYS A 334 2.66 3.51 -15.56
N GLU A 335 2.45 2.21 -15.77
CA GLU A 335 3.51 1.29 -16.18
C GLU A 335 3.90 1.49 -17.65
N ASN A 336 2.92 1.73 -18.52
CA ASN A 336 3.10 1.69 -19.97
C ASN A 336 3.19 3.07 -20.66
N ASP A 337 2.67 4.14 -20.08
CA ASP A 337 2.79 5.49 -20.64
C ASP A 337 3.98 6.23 -20.02
N PRO A 338 5.10 6.41 -20.75
CA PRO A 338 6.26 7.13 -20.25
C PRO A 338 5.99 8.62 -20.00
N ASN A 339 4.83 9.16 -20.41
CA ASN A 339 4.42 10.53 -20.14
C ASN A 339 3.60 10.67 -18.85
N LEU A 340 3.33 9.58 -18.13
CA LEU A 340 2.69 9.58 -16.82
C LEU A 340 3.73 9.44 -15.71
N ALA A 341 3.98 10.53 -14.99
CA ALA A 341 4.86 10.55 -13.83
C ALA A 341 4.13 10.03 -12.59
N CYS A 342 4.18 8.72 -12.37
CA CYS A 342 3.51 8.07 -11.24
C CYS A 342 4.48 7.69 -10.11
N LEU A 343 4.16 8.11 -8.90
CA LEU A 343 4.93 7.82 -7.69
C LEU A 343 4.10 7.02 -6.68
N SER A 344 4.76 6.42 -5.71
CA SER A 344 4.11 5.77 -4.58
C SER A 344 4.95 5.94 -3.31
N VAL A 345 4.28 5.81 -2.16
CA VAL A 345 4.89 5.85 -0.84
C VAL A 345 4.74 4.49 -0.17
N TRP A 346 5.81 3.96 0.40
CA TRP A 346 5.79 2.70 1.12
C TRP A 346 6.49 2.77 2.49
N PRO A 347 5.93 2.18 3.56
CA PRO A 347 4.55 1.70 3.66
C PRO A 347 3.51 2.79 3.36
N GLN A 348 2.27 2.39 3.10
CA GLN A 348 1.18 3.33 2.77
C GLN A 348 0.88 4.28 3.94
N VAL A 349 0.64 5.55 3.61
CA VAL A 349 0.36 6.62 4.60
C VAL A 349 -1.11 6.57 5.03
N ILE A 350 -1.99 6.26 4.09
CA ILE A 350 -3.42 6.08 4.29
C ILE A 350 -3.73 4.61 4.02
N SER A 351 -4.45 3.95 4.93
CA SER A 351 -4.80 2.54 4.79
C SER A 351 -6.31 2.37 4.88
N MET A 352 -6.81 1.24 4.37
CA MET A 352 -8.18 0.82 4.66
C MET A 352 -8.35 0.70 6.18
N ALA A 353 -9.46 1.22 6.70
CA ALA A 353 -9.89 1.00 8.07
C ALA A 353 -10.38 -0.45 8.18
N GLU A 354 -9.68 -1.30 8.93
CA GLU A 354 -10.12 -2.70 9.06
C GLU A 354 -11.30 -2.80 10.03
N SER A 355 -12.35 -3.51 9.60
CA SER A 355 -13.36 -4.06 10.49
C SER A 355 -13.06 -5.55 10.70
N LYS A 356 -13.26 -6.06 11.92
CA LYS A 356 -12.95 -7.45 12.31
C LYS A 356 -13.80 -8.55 11.64
N THR A 357 -14.70 -8.20 10.72
CA THR A 357 -15.60 -9.19 10.12
C THR A 357 -14.92 -9.88 8.93
N ASN A 358 -14.58 -11.16 9.08
CA ASN A 358 -14.03 -12.07 8.07
C ASN A 358 -14.95 -12.22 6.83
N ILE A 359 -14.97 -11.23 5.94
CA ILE A 359 -15.59 -11.35 4.61
C ILE A 359 -14.51 -11.09 3.56
N LYS A 360 -14.35 -12.06 2.67
CA LYS A 360 -13.34 -12.09 1.61
C LYS A 360 -13.32 -10.77 0.84
N HIS A 361 -12.13 -10.18 0.72
CA HIS A 361 -11.82 -9.09 -0.19
C HIS A 361 -12.30 -9.47 -1.61
N THR A 362 -13.33 -8.79 -2.10
CA THR A 362 -13.60 -8.74 -3.53
C THR A 362 -12.76 -7.60 -4.09
N GLU A 363 -11.74 -7.95 -4.86
CA GLU A 363 -10.93 -7.02 -5.66
C GLU A 363 -11.87 -6.11 -6.46
N GLY A 364 -11.68 -4.80 -6.29
CA GLY A 364 -12.56 -3.72 -6.74
C GLY A 364 -12.66 -2.68 -5.63
N GLY A 365 -11.91 -1.58 -5.74
CA GLY A 365 -11.71 -0.50 -4.75
C GLY A 365 -12.95 0.31 -4.36
N LEU A 366 -14.04 -0.37 -4.00
CA LEU A 366 -15.14 0.13 -3.18
C LEU A 366 -15.70 -1.12 -2.49
N SER A 367 -15.12 -1.50 -1.35
CA SER A 367 -15.61 -2.69 -0.64
C SER A 367 -17.05 -2.49 -0.18
N PHE A 368 -17.97 -3.35 -0.64
CA PHE A 368 -19.34 -3.44 -0.17
C PHE A 368 -19.39 -4.42 1.00
N GLY A 369 -19.44 -3.89 2.23
CA GLY A 369 -19.48 -4.68 3.47
C GLY A 369 -20.00 -3.86 4.65
N HIS A 370 -20.80 -4.54 5.48
CA HIS A 370 -21.69 -4.05 6.55
C HIS A 370 -20.99 -3.74 7.89
N GLU A 371 -21.74 -2.98 8.72
CA GLU A 371 -21.72 -2.70 10.16
C GLU A 371 -20.42 -2.88 10.99
N ILE A 372 -20.07 -1.80 11.71
CA ILE A 372 -18.85 -1.64 12.52
C ILE A 372 -19.21 -1.89 13.98
N THR A 373 -18.61 -2.90 14.64
CA THR A 373 -18.73 -3.09 16.10
C THR A 373 -17.37 -3.06 16.81
N GLU A 374 -17.43 -2.69 18.09
CA GLU A 374 -16.34 -2.21 18.95
C GLU A 374 -15.17 -3.17 19.21
N GLU A 375 -14.07 -2.55 19.65
CA GLU A 375 -12.83 -3.10 20.20
C GLU A 375 -11.84 -3.70 19.17
N ARG A 376 -10.84 -2.85 18.86
CA ARG A 376 -9.84 -2.89 17.78
C ARG A 376 -10.40 -2.45 16.43
N ILE A 377 -10.35 -1.14 16.19
CA ILE A 377 -9.88 -0.66 14.89
C ILE A 377 -8.48 -1.27 14.79
N VAL A 378 -8.39 -2.43 14.15
CA VAL A 378 -7.11 -2.96 13.72
C VAL A 378 -6.71 -1.94 12.66
N ALA A 379 -5.86 -1.03 13.09
CA ALA A 379 -5.18 -0.15 12.19
C ALA A 379 -4.66 -1.03 11.07
N GLY A 380 -5.14 -0.80 9.84
CA GLY A 380 -4.60 -1.52 8.69
C GLY A 380 -3.09 -1.50 8.80
N ASN A 381 -2.42 -2.62 8.49
CA ASN A 381 -1.04 -2.99 8.84
C ASN A 381 0.07 -1.90 8.74
N ALA A 382 -0.24 -0.69 8.28
CA ALA A 382 0.60 0.50 8.18
C ALA A 382 0.25 1.71 9.09
N ILE A 383 -0.75 1.65 9.98
CA ILE A 383 -1.10 2.77 10.91
C ILE A 383 -0.77 2.39 12.36
N GLN A 384 -0.13 3.29 13.11
CA GLN A 384 0.13 3.06 14.54
C GLN A 384 -0.92 3.71 15.45
N ILE A 385 -1.28 4.97 15.16
CA ILE A 385 -2.23 5.77 15.97
C ILE A 385 -3.40 6.22 15.09
N SER A 386 -4.43 5.38 14.98
CA SER A 386 -5.63 5.63 14.19
C SER A 386 -6.30 6.98 14.50
N ALA A 387 -6.56 7.77 13.46
CA ALA A 387 -7.30 9.02 13.56
C ALA A 387 -8.78 8.78 13.86
N ARG A 388 -9.39 7.75 13.25
CA ARG A 388 -10.78 7.36 13.56
C ARG A 388 -10.97 6.97 15.02
N VAL A 389 -10.07 6.16 15.61
CA VAL A 389 -10.14 5.80 17.05
C VAL A 389 -10.03 7.05 17.92
N ASN A 390 -9.04 7.91 17.63
CA ASN A 390 -8.68 8.99 18.55
C ASN A 390 -9.56 10.24 18.41
N ALA A 391 -10.27 10.41 17.29
CA ALA A 391 -11.27 11.46 17.13
C ALA A 391 -12.34 11.45 18.23
N HIS A 392 -12.66 10.27 18.75
CA HIS A 392 -13.66 10.10 19.81
C HIS A 392 -13.20 10.57 21.20
N LYS A 393 -11.88 10.72 21.44
CA LYS A 393 -11.34 11.16 22.73
C LYS A 393 -11.36 12.69 22.91
N GLY A 394 -11.50 13.46 21.83
CA GLY A 394 -11.50 14.92 21.85
C GLY A 394 -12.86 15.57 22.15
N THR A 395 -13.95 14.80 22.11
CA THR A 395 -15.28 15.25 22.54
C THR A 395 -15.50 14.86 24.00
N ALA A 396 -15.61 15.84 24.89
CA ALA A 396 -15.82 15.64 26.32
C ALA A 396 -17.14 14.89 26.62
N GLY A 397 -17.09 13.56 26.60
CA GLY A 397 -18.19 12.66 26.92
C GLY A 397 -17.69 11.23 27.08
N ASP A 398 -18.25 10.50 28.06
CA ASP A 398 -17.89 9.11 28.35
C ASP A 398 -17.97 8.24 27.08
N PRO A 399 -16.83 7.71 26.59
CA PRO A 399 -16.76 6.92 25.35
C PRO A 399 -17.72 5.73 25.35
N LYS A 400 -18.02 5.16 26.53
CA LYS A 400 -18.92 4.02 26.64
C LYS A 400 -20.37 4.40 26.42
N LYS A 401 -20.77 5.61 26.80
CA LYS A 401 -22.18 6.03 26.79
C LYS A 401 -22.72 6.22 25.37
N TRP A 402 -21.97 6.90 24.51
CA TRP A 402 -22.40 7.16 23.14
C TRP A 402 -22.41 5.90 22.28
N ILE A 403 -21.43 5.01 22.44
CA ILE A 403 -21.39 3.78 21.65
C ILE A 403 -22.50 2.83 22.10
N TRP A 404 -22.79 2.77 23.40
CA TRP A 404 -23.95 2.06 23.92
C TRP A 404 -25.28 2.66 23.42
N GLU A 405 -25.41 3.98 23.32
CA GLU A 405 -26.59 4.66 22.75
C GLU A 405 -26.72 4.48 21.23
N TRP A 406 -25.62 4.40 20.48
CA TRP A 406 -25.59 4.14 19.04
C TRP A 406 -25.97 2.69 18.72
N ILE A 407 -25.32 1.71 19.36
CA ILE A 407 -25.62 0.28 19.20
C ILE A 407 -27.09 -0.01 19.53
N ASN A 408 -27.60 0.54 20.63
CA ASN A 408 -28.98 0.29 21.04
C ASN A 408 -30.00 1.18 20.31
N GLY A 409 -29.56 2.30 19.73
CA GLY A 409 -30.38 3.14 18.86
C GLY A 409 -30.60 2.52 17.48
N GLU A 410 -29.63 1.77 16.96
CA GLU A 410 -29.76 1.04 15.69
C GLU A 410 -30.53 -0.28 15.87
N LYS A 411 -30.27 -1.05 16.93
CA LYS A 411 -31.09 -2.24 17.28
C LYS A 411 -32.59 -1.92 17.41
N LYS A 412 -32.95 -0.81 18.06
CA LYS A 412 -34.35 -0.37 18.18
C LYS A 412 -34.99 0.04 16.85
N LYS A 413 -34.20 0.40 15.83
CA LYS A 413 -34.69 0.72 14.48
C LYS A 413 -34.85 -0.52 13.62
N GLU A 414 -34.02 -1.54 13.84
CA GLU A 414 -34.13 -2.85 13.18
C GLU A 414 -35.29 -3.67 13.75
N GLU A 415 -35.44 -3.72 15.08
CA GLU A 415 -36.58 -4.38 15.74
C GLU A 415 -37.93 -3.74 15.34
N LYS A 416 -37.95 -2.44 15.02
CA LYS A 416 -39.13 -1.75 14.50
C LYS A 416 -39.42 -2.05 13.02
N LYS A 417 -38.43 -2.48 12.24
CA LYS A 417 -38.57 -2.84 10.83
C LYS A 417 -38.88 -4.31 10.62
N GLU A 418 -38.55 -5.18 11.58
CA GLU A 418 -38.90 -6.61 11.56
C GLU A 418 -40.27 -6.90 12.19
N GLY A 419 -40.88 -5.91 12.86
CA GLY A 419 -42.21 -6.00 13.49
C GLY A 419 -43.36 -5.32 12.74
N GLU A 420 -43.10 -4.76 11.55
CA GLU A 420 -44.11 -4.27 10.57
C GLU A 420 -44.08 -5.17 9.33
#